data_AF-A0AAE4C637-F1
#
_entry.id   AF-A0AAE4C637-F1
#
_cell.length_a   1.000
_cell.length_b   1.000
_cell.length_c   1.000
_cell.angle_alpha   90.00
_cell.angle_beta   90.00
_cell.angle_gamma   90.00
#
_symmetry.space_group_name_H-M   'P 1'
#
loop_
_entity.id
_entity.type
_entity.pdbx_description
1 polymer ?
#
loop_
_entity_poly.entity_id
_entity_poly.type
_entity_poly.pdbx_seq_one_letter_code
_entity_poly.pdbx_strand_id
1 'polypeptide(L)'
;MKNNIYDYLIFKLDSEYVDYEFDLISIPPYEFIENGLSLEPYEYFGDINEVLELRTKHILLYFNADVLMRVEFLYPGNILDFLKQKLEEMQDIELPEYMMLILRKDKKFSVLMYQNKLLQKKN
;
A
#
# COMPACT_ATOMS: atom_id res chain seq x y z
N MET A 1 5.88 21.57 -11.40
CA MET A 1 6.00 20.13 -11.12
C MET A 1 4.77 19.74 -10.36
N LYS A 2 4.01 18.74 -10.83
CA LYS A 2 2.89 18.22 -10.05
C LYS A 2 3.50 17.27 -9.01
N ASN A 3 3.46 17.65 -7.74
CA ASN A 3 3.95 16.83 -6.63
C ASN A 3 3.09 15.57 -6.58
N ASN A 4 3.64 14.43 -7.00
CA ASN A 4 2.90 13.18 -7.09
C ASN A 4 3.04 12.45 -5.76
N ILE A 5 1.93 11.99 -5.17
CA ILE A 5 1.98 11.22 -3.92
C ILE A 5 2.86 9.97 -4.03
N TYR A 6 2.99 9.43 -5.24
CA TYR A 6 3.85 8.27 -5.51
C TYR A 6 5.34 8.59 -5.42
N ASP A 7 5.75 9.87 -5.41
CA ASP A 7 7.12 10.26 -5.06
C ASP A 7 7.43 9.97 -3.58
N TYR A 8 6.39 9.85 -2.74
CA TYR A 8 6.48 9.56 -1.31
C TYR A 8 6.07 8.12 -0.95
N LEU A 9 5.11 7.56 -1.68
CA LEU A 9 4.59 6.20 -1.45
C LEU A 9 5.28 5.15 -2.31
N ILE A 10 6.12 5.52 -3.28
CA ILE A 10 6.93 4.62 -4.14
C ILE A 10 6.09 3.80 -5.14
N PHE A 11 5.07 3.08 -4.69
CA PHE A 11 4.28 2.19 -5.55
C PHE A 11 3.07 2.90 -6.14
N LYS A 12 2.94 2.87 -7.46
CA LYS A 12 1.82 3.51 -8.15
C LYS A 12 0.72 2.50 -8.46
N LEU A 13 -0.51 2.79 -8.06
CA LEU A 13 -1.66 1.97 -8.49
C LEU A 13 -1.72 1.92 -10.02
N ASP A 14 -2.19 0.80 -10.55
CA ASP A 14 -2.26 0.51 -11.98
C ASP A 14 -0.90 0.31 -12.67
N SER A 15 0.19 0.19 -11.91
CA SER A 15 1.48 -0.30 -12.42
C SER A 15 1.44 -1.81 -12.70
N GLU A 16 2.35 -2.27 -13.54
CA GLU A 16 2.38 -3.66 -13.99
C GLU A 16 3.28 -4.50 -13.07
N TYR A 17 2.95 -5.79 -12.92
CA TYR A 17 3.72 -6.74 -12.12
C TYR A 17 5.19 -6.81 -12.54
N VAL A 18 5.45 -6.72 -13.86
CA VAL A 18 6.80 -6.75 -14.44
C VAL A 18 7.71 -5.64 -13.90
N ASP A 19 7.14 -4.52 -13.43
CA ASP A 19 7.92 -3.43 -12.84
C ASP A 19 8.58 -3.82 -11.50
N TYR A 20 8.13 -4.93 -10.88
CA TYR A 20 8.57 -5.36 -9.55
C TYR A 20 8.97 -6.83 -9.46
N GLU A 21 8.87 -7.61 -10.55
CA GLU A 21 8.91 -9.08 -10.52
C GLU A 21 10.12 -9.68 -9.78
N PHE A 22 11.27 -9.01 -9.81
CA PHE A 22 12.51 -9.45 -9.17
C PHE A 22 12.61 -9.10 -7.68
N ASP A 23 11.69 -8.27 -7.18
CA ASP A 23 11.67 -7.74 -5.81
C ASP A 23 10.42 -8.22 -5.03
N LEU A 24 9.69 -9.21 -5.54
CA LEU A 24 8.47 -9.75 -4.94
C LEU A 24 8.58 -11.22 -4.52
N ILE A 25 8.10 -11.52 -3.31
CA ILE A 25 7.90 -12.89 -2.83
C ILE A 25 6.40 -13.12 -2.67
N SER A 26 5.85 -14.13 -3.35
CA SER A 26 4.45 -14.53 -3.18
C SER A 26 4.19 -14.99 -1.74
N ILE A 27 3.08 -14.55 -1.16
CA ILE A 27 2.71 -14.91 0.23
C ILE A 27 1.33 -15.60 0.28
N PRO A 28 1.07 -16.50 1.25
CA PRO A 28 -0.26 -17.04 1.46
C PRO A 28 -1.31 -15.94 1.73
N PRO A 29 -2.55 -16.05 1.18
CA PRO A 29 -3.14 -17.21 0.52
C PRO A 29 -2.74 -17.45 -0.95
N TYR A 30 -1.73 -16.77 -1.49
CA TYR A 30 -1.25 -16.78 -2.89
C TYR A 30 -2.27 -16.26 -3.92
N GLU A 31 -3.56 -16.47 -3.67
CA GLU A 31 -4.66 -15.88 -4.43
C GLU A 31 -5.91 -15.80 -3.52
N PHE A 32 -6.71 -14.73 -3.65
CA PHE A 32 -8.03 -14.65 -3.03
C PHE A 32 -8.97 -13.74 -3.82
N ILE A 33 -10.28 -13.98 -3.70
CA ILE A 33 -11.29 -13.19 -4.40
C ILE A 33 -11.81 -12.06 -3.51
N GLU A 34 -11.76 -10.82 -4.01
CA GLU A 34 -12.33 -9.65 -3.36
C GLU A 34 -13.09 -8.80 -4.38
N ASN A 35 -14.36 -8.52 -4.11
CA ASN A 35 -15.23 -7.73 -4.99
C ASN A 35 -15.27 -8.22 -6.46
N GLY A 36 -15.10 -9.52 -6.68
CA GLY A 36 -15.10 -10.14 -8.01
C GLY A 36 -13.75 -10.07 -8.73
N LEU A 37 -12.72 -9.50 -8.11
CA LEU A 37 -11.35 -9.51 -8.60
C LEU A 37 -10.55 -10.62 -7.92
N SER A 38 -9.66 -11.28 -8.66
CA SER A 38 -8.69 -12.22 -8.11
C SER A 38 -7.41 -11.48 -7.74
N LEU A 39 -7.10 -11.44 -6.44
CA LEU A 39 -5.95 -10.74 -5.90
C LEU A 39 -4.85 -11.73 -5.53
N GLU A 40 -3.68 -11.52 -6.10
CA GLU A 40 -2.44 -12.23 -5.77
C GLU A 40 -1.60 -11.34 -4.83
N PRO A 41 -1.37 -11.76 -3.58
CA PRO A 41 -0.59 -11.00 -2.62
C PRO A 41 0.90 -11.36 -2.70
N TYR A 42 1.72 -10.32 -2.64
CA TYR A 42 3.18 -10.40 -2.60
C TYR A 42 3.73 -9.54 -1.48
N GLU A 43 4.85 -9.96 -0.89
CA GLU A 43 5.68 -9.11 -0.04
C GLU A 43 6.85 -8.57 -0.86
N TYR A 44 7.03 -7.25 -0.82
CA TYR A 44 8.16 -6.59 -1.45
C TYR A 44 9.40 -6.65 -0.56
N PHE A 45 10.53 -7.09 -1.14
CA PHE A 45 11.80 -7.26 -0.44
C PHE A 45 12.98 -6.49 -1.08
N GLY A 46 12.72 -5.72 -2.13
CA GLY A 46 13.72 -4.84 -2.75
C GLY A 46 14.14 -3.68 -1.84
N ASP A 47 14.92 -2.76 -2.40
CA ASP A 47 15.50 -1.65 -1.64
C ASP A 47 14.44 -0.60 -1.26
N ILE A 48 14.07 -0.55 0.02
CA ILE A 48 13.30 0.56 0.60
C ILE A 48 13.92 0.98 1.93
N ASN A 49 14.42 2.21 1.95
CA ASN A 49 15.01 2.78 3.16
C ASN A 49 13.92 3.32 4.08
N GLU A 50 12.96 4.09 3.56
CA GLU A 50 11.85 4.70 4.33
C GLU A 50 10.65 5.04 3.41
N VAL A 51 9.43 4.99 3.95
CA VAL A 51 8.20 5.52 3.33
C VAL A 51 7.63 6.56 4.29
N LEU A 52 7.37 7.78 3.79
CA LEU A 52 6.96 8.91 4.66
C LEU A 52 7.92 9.16 5.84
N GLU A 53 9.24 9.06 5.61
CA GLU A 53 10.30 9.18 6.65
C GLU A 53 10.19 8.13 7.77
N LEU A 54 9.49 7.02 7.51
CA LEU A 54 9.30 5.94 8.45
C LEU A 54 9.82 4.62 7.87
N ARG A 55 10.51 3.88 8.73
CA ARG A 55 10.91 2.52 8.41
C ARG A 55 9.70 1.59 8.43
N THR A 56 9.31 1.11 7.26
CA THR A 56 8.32 0.05 7.10
C THR A 56 8.88 -1.29 7.55
N LYS A 57 8.04 -2.11 8.18
CA LYS A 57 8.40 -3.49 8.56
C LYS A 57 8.06 -4.48 7.46
N HIS A 58 6.89 -4.32 6.84
CA HIS A 58 6.44 -5.11 5.70
C HIS A 58 5.76 -4.20 4.69
N ILE A 59 5.87 -4.56 3.42
CA ILE A 59 5.23 -3.88 2.30
C ILE A 59 4.53 -4.95 1.47
N LEU A 60 3.20 -4.87 1.41
CA LEU A 60 2.38 -5.86 0.74
C LEU A 60 1.77 -5.25 -0.52
N LEU A 61 1.96 -5.91 -1.65
CA LEU A 61 1.41 -5.53 -2.93
C LEU A 61 0.37 -6.58 -3.36
N TYR A 62 -0.75 -6.13 -3.89
CA TYR A 62 -1.84 -7.02 -4.32
C TYR A 62 -2.17 -6.75 -5.78
N PHE A 63 -1.97 -7.75 -6.62
CA PHE A 63 -2.17 -7.63 -8.07
C PHE A 63 -3.45 -8.33 -8.52
N ASN A 64 -4.12 -7.78 -9.52
CA ASN A 64 -5.15 -8.47 -10.29
C ASN A 64 -4.75 -8.46 -11.77
N ALA A 65 -4.62 -9.64 -12.38
CA ALA A 65 -4.23 -9.77 -13.79
C ALA A 65 -3.02 -8.88 -14.14
N ASP A 66 -1.94 -9.02 -13.35
CA ASP A 66 -0.69 -8.26 -13.45
C ASP A 66 -0.78 -6.75 -13.16
N VAL A 67 -1.93 -6.24 -12.71
CA VAL A 67 -2.12 -4.81 -12.38
C VAL A 67 -2.12 -4.60 -10.87
N LEU A 68 -1.33 -3.66 -10.36
CA LEU A 68 -1.25 -3.34 -8.93
C LEU A 68 -2.55 -2.66 -8.44
N MET A 69 -3.30 -3.36 -7.60
CA MET A 69 -4.62 -2.92 -7.13
C MET A 69 -4.62 -2.36 -5.71
N ARG A 70 -3.72 -2.82 -4.84
CA ARG A 70 -3.63 -2.37 -3.43
C ARG A 70 -2.21 -2.44 -2.93
N VAL A 71 -1.87 -1.51 -2.04
CA VAL A 71 -0.60 -1.48 -1.33
C VAL A 71 -0.86 -1.31 0.17
N GLU A 72 -0.18 -2.10 0.99
CA GLU A 72 -0.16 -1.95 2.45
C GLU A 72 1.27 -1.71 2.96
N PHE A 73 1.49 -0.62 3.68
CA PHE A 73 2.69 -0.40 4.49
C PHE A 73 2.40 -0.73 5.95
N LEU A 74 3.12 -1.70 6.51
CA LEU A 74 2.97 -2.10 7.90
C LEU A 74 4.10 -1.50 8.73
N TYR A 75 3.75 -0.68 9.72
CA TYR A 75 4.67 -0.03 10.63
C TYR A 75 4.56 -0.59 12.05
N PRO A 76 5.67 -0.87 12.73
CA PRO A 76 5.64 -1.42 14.07
C PRO A 76 5.09 -0.39 15.07
N GLY A 77 4.24 -0.85 16.00
CA GLY A 77 3.63 -0.02 17.02
C GLY A 77 2.37 0.71 16.57
N ASN A 78 1.91 1.65 17.41
CA ASN A 78 0.79 2.54 17.09
C ASN A 78 1.35 3.90 16.67
N ILE A 79 1.31 4.19 15.37
CA ILE A 79 1.80 5.45 14.80
C ILE A 79 0.72 6.17 13.96
N LEU A 80 -0.55 5.84 14.17
CA LEU A 80 -1.63 6.39 13.33
C LEU A 80 -1.70 7.91 13.34
N ASP A 81 -1.54 8.54 14.51
CA ASP A 81 -1.59 10.00 14.63
C ASP A 81 -0.45 10.66 13.85
N PHE A 82 0.74 10.05 13.86
CA PHE A 82 1.88 10.50 13.08
C PHE A 82 1.60 10.37 11.57
N LEU A 83 1.12 9.22 11.10
CA LEU A 83 0.80 9.00 9.69
C LEU A 83 -0.28 9.98 9.21
N LYS A 84 -1.30 10.21 10.03
CA LYS A 84 -2.36 11.18 9.75
C LYS A 84 -1.78 12.58 9.60
N GLN A 85 -0.96 13.02 10.56
CA GLN A 85 -0.33 14.33 10.51
C GLN A 85 0.54 14.50 9.25
N LYS A 86 1.37 13.49 8.90
CA LYS A 86 2.20 13.53 7.69
C LYS A 86 1.38 13.69 6.42
N LEU A 87 0.23 13.01 6.32
CA LEU A 87 -0.67 13.15 5.17
C LEU A 87 -1.33 14.55 5.15
N GLU A 88 -1.70 15.11 6.30
CA GLU A 88 -2.28 16.46 6.41
C GLU A 88 -1.27 17.58 6.08
N GLU A 89 0.03 17.35 6.30
CA GLU A 89 1.11 18.26 5.91
C GLU A 89 1.30 18.34 4.38
N MET A 90 0.81 17.35 3.62
CA MET A 90 0.91 17.26 2.16
C MET A 90 -0.20 18.03 1.41
N GLN A 91 -0.40 19.30 1.76
CA GLN A 91 -1.57 20.09 1.30
C GLN A 91 -1.70 20.28 -0.21
N ASP A 92 -0.59 20.21 -0.96
CA ASP A 92 -0.55 20.41 -2.41
C ASP A 92 -0.39 19.10 -3.22
N ILE A 93 -0.58 17.95 -2.58
CA ILE A 93 -0.37 16.63 -3.18
C ILE A 93 -1.72 15.92 -3.32
N GLU A 94 -2.01 15.45 -4.54
CA GLU A 94 -3.19 14.62 -4.79
C GLU A 94 -2.99 13.23 -4.18
N LEU A 95 -3.79 12.90 -3.17
CA LEU A 95 -3.78 11.58 -2.53
C LEU A 95 -4.54 10.54 -3.38
N PRO A 96 -4.24 9.23 -3.24
CA PRO A 96 -5.04 8.18 -3.84
C PRO A 96 -6.51 8.29 -3.45
N GLU A 97 -7.41 7.98 -4.40
CA GLU A 97 -8.86 8.08 -4.23
C GLU A 97 -9.37 7.29 -3.01
N TYR A 98 -8.70 6.18 -2.67
CA TYR A 98 -8.95 5.44 -1.44
C TYR A 98 -7.68 5.27 -0.63
N MET A 99 -7.73 5.71 0.61
CA MET A 99 -6.68 5.53 1.58
C MET A 99 -7.27 5.23 2.96
N MET A 100 -6.62 4.34 3.69
CA MET A 100 -7.01 3.95 5.04
C MET A 100 -5.80 3.91 5.97
N LEU A 101 -6.04 4.36 7.20
CA LEU A 101 -5.16 4.19 8.35
C LEU A 101 -5.78 3.17 9.30
N ILE A 102 -5.10 2.04 9.54
CA ILE A 102 -5.66 0.90 10.28
C ILE A 102 -4.75 0.55 11.46
N LEU A 103 -5.32 0.42 12.67
CA LEU A 103 -4.61 -0.12 13.84
C LEU A 103 -4.90 -1.61 13.99
N ARG A 104 -3.91 -2.46 13.71
CA ARG A 104 -3.95 -3.92 13.97
C ARG A 104 -3.38 -4.19 15.36
N LYS A 105 -4.23 -4.07 16.40
CA LYS A 105 -3.82 -4.19 17.82
C LYS A 105 -3.24 -5.54 18.18
N ASP A 106 -3.78 -6.61 17.61
CA ASP A 106 -3.35 -7.99 17.79
C ASP A 106 -1.91 -8.21 17.33
N LYS A 107 -1.55 -7.63 16.18
CA LYS A 107 -0.21 -7.76 15.59
C LYS A 107 0.75 -6.63 15.99
N LYS A 108 0.28 -5.64 16.76
CA LYS A 108 1.03 -4.42 17.13
C LYS A 108 1.57 -3.67 15.91
N PHE A 109 0.74 -3.54 14.87
CA PHE A 109 1.07 -2.75 13.68
C PHE A 109 0.05 -1.63 13.43
N SER A 110 0.54 -0.52 12.89
CA SER A 110 -0.24 0.45 12.14
C SER A 110 -0.07 0.18 10.66
N VAL A 111 -1.13 0.35 9.88
CA VAL A 111 -1.12 0.13 8.43
C VAL A 111 -1.56 1.40 7.72
N LEU A 112 -0.75 1.85 6.76
CA LEU A 112 -1.16 2.78 5.72
C LEU A 112 -1.49 1.95 4.48
N MET A 113 -2.74 2.00 4.03
CA MET A 113 -3.20 1.27 2.86
C MET A 113 -3.82 2.24 1.85
N TYR A 114 -3.58 2.01 0.57
CA TYR A 114 -4.34 2.63 -0.51
C TYR A 114 -4.63 1.59 -1.58
N GLN A 115 -5.73 1.81 -2.33
CA GLN A 115 -6.18 0.84 -3.32
C GLN A 115 -6.96 1.49 -4.45
N ASN A 116 -7.05 0.76 -5.56
CA ASN A 116 -7.89 1.10 -6.69
C ASN A 116 -9.39 1.05 -6.28
N LYS A 117 -10.18 2.03 -6.75
CA LYS A 117 -11.62 2.13 -6.45
C LYS A 117 -12.44 0.88 -6.80
N LEU A 118 -11.96 0.03 -7.71
CA LEU A 118 -12.62 -1.25 -8.04
C LEU A 118 -12.67 -2.20 -6.83
N LEU A 119 -11.73 -2.06 -5.90
CA LEU A 119 -11.73 -2.79 -4.62
C LEU A 119 -12.59 -2.12 -3.54
N GLN A 120 -13.18 -0.94 -3.80
CA GLN A 120 -14.20 -0.39 -2.91
C GLN A 120 -15.58 -0.93 -3.27
N LYS A 121 -16.28 -1.49 -2.28
CA LYS A 121 -17.73 -1.67 -2.38
C LYS A 121 -18.44 -0.44 -1.83
N LYS A 122 -19.32 0.16 -2.66
CA LYS A 122 -20.54 0.81 -2.17
C LYS A 122 -21.46 -0.30 -1.64
N ASN A 123 -21.48 -0.52 -0.34
CA ASN A 123 -22.64 -1.09 0.33
C ASN A 123 -23.35 0.06 1.04
#